data_AF-A0A5C5TI80-F1
#
_entry.id   AF-A0A5C5TI80-F1
#
_cell.length_a   1.000
_cell.length_b   1.000
_cell.length_c   1.000
_cell.angle_alpha   90.00
_cell.angle_beta   90.00
_cell.angle_gamma   90.00
#
_symmetry.space_group_name_H-M   'P 1'
#
loop_
_entity.id
_entity.type
_entity.pdbx_description
1 polymer ?
#
loop_
_entity_poly.entity_id
_entity_poly.type
_entity_poly.pdbx_seq_one_letter_code
_entity_poly.pdbx_strand_id
1 'polypeptide(L)'
;MENLKARHETDNVAVANRLGDLSCSSSSLVPGSAGAHLRAADGMAHEWKRMSLKLAPAIMLLFALFGFGGLAIAETKATLQSGVKGRAGVDRNRLILTDRMPDGRDVMFVVGCRADEHDALGIVVDFGAGAIWKIEGEDVTVVRTPAGTTTHRMSTSDDMLTLGGASAIEIARRALASDTVTFTVRETISARFDLKAVARHVARFRPLCSLG
;
A
#
# COMPACT_ATOMS: atom_id res chain seq x y z
N MET A 1 -25.72 -15.80 1.40
CA MET A 1 -24.56 -15.05 0.86
C MET A 1 -23.39 -14.93 1.86
N GLU A 2 -23.37 -15.65 2.98
CA GLU A 2 -22.28 -15.58 3.97
C GLU A 2 -21.09 -16.50 3.67
N ASN A 3 -21.26 -17.53 2.83
CA ASN A 3 -20.23 -18.54 2.56
C ASN A 3 -19.14 -18.16 1.54
N LEU A 4 -19.31 -17.08 0.77
CA LEU A 4 -18.30 -16.61 -0.19
C LEU A 4 -17.29 -15.64 0.44
N LYS A 5 -17.71 -14.87 1.45
CA LYS A 5 -16.87 -13.88 2.15
C LYS A 5 -15.80 -14.56 3.01
N ALA A 6 -16.13 -15.67 3.66
CA ALA A 6 -15.20 -16.46 4.46
C ALA A 6 -14.15 -17.20 3.62
N ARG A 7 -14.50 -17.66 2.40
CA ARG A 7 -13.55 -18.34 1.51
C ARG A 7 -12.45 -17.39 1.02
N HIS A 8 -12.82 -16.17 0.62
CA HIS A 8 -11.85 -15.15 0.16
C HIS A 8 -10.85 -14.74 1.25
N GLU A 9 -11.30 -14.66 2.51
CA GLU A 9 -10.43 -14.33 3.65
C GLU A 9 -9.46 -15.47 3.98
N THR A 10 -9.87 -16.72 3.76
CA THR A 10 -9.02 -17.91 3.97
C THR A 10 -7.96 -18.03 2.86
N ASP A 11 -8.31 -17.71 1.61
CA ASP A 11 -7.41 -17.79 0.47
C ASP A 11 -6.31 -16.73 0.52
N ASN A 12 -6.63 -15.49 0.92
CA ASN A 12 -5.63 -14.43 1.08
C ASN A 12 -4.64 -14.71 2.23
N VAL A 13 -5.11 -15.32 3.32
CA VAL A 13 -4.25 -15.79 4.42
C VAL A 13 -3.36 -16.95 3.97
N ALA A 14 -3.87 -17.86 3.14
CA ALA A 14 -3.08 -18.95 2.56
C ALA A 14 -2.00 -18.46 1.59
N VAL A 15 -2.28 -17.41 0.81
CA VAL A 15 -1.30 -16.72 -0.05
C VAL A 15 -0.23 -16.03 0.81
N ALA A 16 -0.61 -15.23 1.81
CA ALA A 16 0.35 -14.63 2.75
C ALA A 16 1.23 -15.67 3.48
N ASN A 17 0.68 -16.86 3.79
CA ASN A 17 1.42 -17.97 4.38
C ASN A 17 2.50 -18.56 3.46
N ARG A 18 2.31 -18.52 2.13
CA ARG A 18 3.31 -18.99 1.14
C ARG A 18 4.48 -18.03 0.93
N LEU A 19 4.34 -16.75 1.29
CA LEU A 19 5.20 -15.67 0.81
C LEU A 19 6.23 -15.15 1.80
N GLY A 20 6.24 -15.68 3.02
CA GLY A 20 7.18 -15.27 4.07
C GLY A 20 8.66 -15.56 3.78
N ASP A 21 9.01 -16.18 2.66
CA ASP A 21 10.36 -16.70 2.41
C ASP A 21 11.21 -15.88 1.46
N LEU A 22 10.63 -14.94 0.69
CA LEU A 22 11.34 -14.32 -0.43
C LEU A 22 12.05 -13.00 -0.08
N SER A 23 12.11 -12.65 1.21
CA SER A 23 12.51 -11.32 1.66
C SER A 23 13.70 -11.28 2.64
N CYS A 24 14.46 -12.37 2.83
CA CYS A 24 15.56 -12.40 3.79
C CYS A 24 16.95 -12.71 3.20
N SER A 25 17.14 -12.58 1.88
CA SER A 25 18.50 -12.59 1.30
C SER A 25 18.98 -11.17 1.04
N SER A 26 19.82 -10.68 1.94
CA SER A 26 20.59 -9.44 1.81
C SER A 26 21.62 -9.58 0.68
N SER A 27 21.62 -8.65 -0.26
CA SER A 27 22.76 -8.41 -1.15
C SER A 27 22.98 -6.90 -1.25
N SER A 28 24.23 -6.52 -0.99
CA SER A 28 24.73 -5.20 -0.61
C SER A 28 25.44 -4.48 -1.76
N LEU A 29 25.17 -3.17 -1.90
CA LEU A 29 26.02 -2.07 -2.43
C LEU A 29 26.39 -2.13 -3.94
N VAL A 30 26.32 -1.05 -4.74
CA VAL A 30 27.01 0.26 -4.66
C VAL A 30 26.23 1.33 -5.48
N PRO A 31 26.22 2.63 -5.09
CA PRO A 31 25.59 3.72 -5.85
C PRO A 31 26.58 4.44 -6.79
N GLY A 32 26.11 4.86 -7.97
CA GLY A 32 26.88 5.74 -8.84
C GLY A 32 26.01 6.50 -9.85
N SER A 33 25.94 7.83 -9.70
CA SER A 33 25.86 8.89 -10.73
C SER A 33 25.28 10.17 -10.08
N ALA A 34 25.95 11.34 -10.06
CA ALA A 34 26.09 12.29 -11.19
C ALA A 34 24.75 12.49 -11.93
N GLY A 35 24.21 13.67 -12.22
CA GLY A 35 24.67 15.04 -12.20
C GLY A 35 23.78 15.81 -13.19
N ALA A 36 23.13 16.86 -12.71
CA ALA A 36 22.69 18.10 -13.39
C ALA A 36 21.91 18.08 -14.72
N HIS A 37 20.81 18.87 -14.75
CA HIS A 37 20.60 20.10 -15.56
C HIS A 37 19.23 20.28 -16.24
N LEU A 38 18.73 21.53 -16.08
CA LEU A 38 17.85 22.33 -16.95
C LEU A 38 16.34 21.98 -16.95
N ARG A 39 15.40 22.91 -17.13
CA ARG A 39 15.22 24.35 -16.87
C ARG A 39 13.78 24.65 -17.36
N ALA A 40 13.14 25.62 -16.71
CA ALA A 40 12.14 26.54 -17.27
C ALA A 40 10.77 26.00 -17.74
N ALA A 41 9.72 26.50 -17.09
CA ALA A 41 8.53 27.01 -17.75
C ALA A 41 7.94 28.14 -16.89
N ASP A 42 8.32 29.38 -17.22
CA ASP A 42 7.57 30.59 -16.88
C ASP A 42 6.43 30.76 -17.90
N GLY A 43 5.29 31.29 -17.43
CA GLY A 43 4.52 32.22 -18.26
C GLY A 43 3.05 31.91 -18.54
N MET A 44 2.21 32.66 -17.81
CA MET A 44 0.92 33.25 -18.22
C MET A 44 -0.35 32.39 -18.22
N ALA A 45 -1.26 32.73 -17.30
CA ALA A 45 -2.57 33.26 -17.70
C ALA A 45 -3.21 33.98 -16.49
N HIS A 46 -2.97 35.29 -16.43
CA HIS A 46 -3.75 36.23 -15.64
C HIS A 46 -5.18 36.31 -16.18
N GLU A 47 -6.09 36.79 -15.33
CA GLU A 47 -7.27 37.59 -15.73
C GLU A 47 -8.61 36.87 -15.95
N TRP A 48 -9.27 36.39 -14.88
CA TRP A 48 -10.74 36.36 -14.81
C TRP A 48 -11.21 36.82 -13.42
N LYS A 49 -11.07 38.12 -13.16
CA LYS A 49 -11.65 38.82 -12.00
C LYS A 49 -12.36 40.07 -12.51
N ARG A 50 -13.59 39.90 -13.00
CA ARG A 50 -14.69 40.88 -12.99
C ARG A 50 -15.85 40.36 -13.83
N MET A 51 -16.85 39.80 -13.17
CA MET A 51 -18.24 40.10 -13.52
C MET A 51 -19.12 39.79 -12.31
N SER A 52 -19.51 40.88 -11.67
CA SER A 52 -20.41 40.96 -10.54
C SER A 52 -21.81 40.49 -10.93
N LEU A 53 -22.40 39.70 -10.03
CA LEU A 53 -23.62 40.06 -9.30
C LEU A 53 -24.80 40.57 -10.14
N LYS A 54 -25.81 39.71 -10.32
CA LYS A 54 -27.25 39.97 -10.05
C LYS A 54 -28.11 38.90 -10.73
N LEU A 55 -28.65 37.97 -9.96
CA LEU A 55 -30.02 37.44 -10.08
C LEU A 55 -30.25 36.44 -8.93
N ALA A 56 -31.11 36.85 -8.01
CA ALA A 56 -31.62 36.04 -6.91
C ALA A 56 -32.83 35.19 -7.40
N PRO A 57 -33.57 34.50 -6.52
CA PRO A 57 -33.43 33.08 -6.19
C PRO A 57 -34.67 32.29 -6.65
N ALA A 58 -34.49 31.24 -7.43
CA ALA A 58 -35.53 30.23 -7.65
C ALA A 58 -34.86 28.99 -8.24
N ILE A 59 -34.72 27.95 -7.43
CA ILE A 59 -34.70 26.49 -7.72
C ILE A 59 -34.26 25.85 -6.39
N MET A 60 -35.13 26.02 -5.38
CA MET A 60 -35.28 25.07 -4.29
C MET A 60 -36.33 24.07 -4.79
N LEU A 61 -36.09 22.77 -4.62
CA LEU A 61 -36.83 21.60 -5.15
C LEU A 61 -36.39 21.07 -6.52
N LEU A 62 -35.25 20.36 -6.53
CA LEU A 62 -35.13 19.06 -7.23
C LEU A 62 -33.97 18.22 -6.63
N PHE A 63 -33.98 17.99 -5.31
CA PHE A 63 -32.89 17.31 -4.57
C PHE A 63 -33.31 16.00 -3.90
N ALA A 64 -34.29 15.27 -4.48
CA ALA A 64 -34.92 14.14 -3.77
C ALA A 64 -35.09 12.82 -4.55
N LEU A 65 -34.38 12.58 -5.67
CA LEU A 65 -34.55 11.30 -6.42
C LEU A 65 -33.28 10.67 -7.01
N PHE A 66 -32.08 11.11 -6.62
CA PHE A 66 -30.89 10.26 -6.80
C PHE A 66 -30.58 9.63 -5.46
N GLY A 67 -31.06 8.39 -5.32
CA GLY A 67 -30.82 7.55 -4.17
C GLY A 67 -29.35 7.57 -3.79
N PHE A 68 -29.13 7.65 -2.48
CA PHE A 68 -27.90 7.32 -1.81
C PHE A 68 -27.51 5.88 -2.20
N GLY A 69 -26.97 5.70 -3.40
CA GLY A 69 -26.01 4.64 -3.64
C GLY A 69 -24.85 4.99 -2.74
N GLY A 70 -24.84 4.41 -1.53
CA GLY A 70 -23.69 4.50 -0.66
C GLY A 70 -22.49 4.15 -1.51
N LEU A 71 -21.65 5.14 -1.79
CA LEU A 71 -20.28 4.90 -2.19
C LEU A 71 -19.78 3.93 -1.14
N ALA A 72 -19.66 2.65 -1.51
CA ALA A 72 -19.01 1.68 -0.66
C ALA A 72 -17.60 2.23 -0.51
N ILE A 73 -17.35 2.91 0.61
CA ILE A 73 -16.03 3.39 0.96
C ILE A 73 -15.22 2.11 1.07
N ALA A 74 -14.31 1.91 0.12
CA ALA A 74 -13.36 0.81 0.15
C ALA A 74 -12.68 0.86 1.52
N GLU A 75 -12.94 -0.16 2.34
CA GLU A 75 -12.52 -0.19 3.73
C GLU A 75 -11.33 -1.13 3.81
N THR A 76 -10.15 -0.55 4.01
CA THR A 76 -8.94 -1.31 4.31
C THR A 76 -9.20 -2.19 5.53
N LYS A 77 -9.02 -3.50 5.36
CA LYS A 77 -9.10 -4.50 6.43
C LYS A 77 -7.71 -4.90 6.87
N ALA A 78 -7.57 -5.24 8.15
CA ALA A 78 -6.31 -5.70 8.71
C ALA A 78 -6.47 -7.03 9.46
N THR A 79 -5.48 -7.89 9.28
CA THR A 79 -5.28 -9.12 10.05
C THR A 79 -3.90 -9.08 10.69
N LEU A 80 -3.84 -9.29 12.00
CA LEU A 80 -2.59 -9.41 12.74
C LEU A 80 -2.33 -10.88 13.07
N GLN A 81 -1.19 -11.40 12.61
CA GLN A 81 -0.69 -12.73 12.94
C GLN A 81 0.54 -12.58 13.82
N SER A 82 0.57 -13.28 14.96
CA SER A 82 1.67 -13.20 15.94
C SER A 82 2.16 -14.61 16.24
N GLY A 83 3.47 -14.83 16.16
CA GLY A 83 4.08 -16.13 16.42
C GLY A 83 3.58 -17.25 15.50
N VAL A 84 3.19 -16.93 14.26
CA VAL A 84 2.74 -17.95 13.30
C VAL A 84 3.95 -18.66 12.69
N LYS A 85 3.89 -19.98 12.61
CA LYS A 85 4.93 -20.79 11.97
C LYS A 85 5.00 -20.46 10.47
N GLY A 86 6.11 -19.87 10.05
CA GLY A 86 6.44 -19.72 8.64
C GLY A 86 6.99 -21.02 8.04
N ARG A 87 7.31 -20.98 6.75
CA ARG A 87 8.13 -22.03 6.13
C ARG A 87 9.52 -22.02 6.80
N ALA A 88 10.17 -23.18 6.83
CA ALA A 88 11.36 -23.46 7.63
C ALA A 88 11.17 -23.44 9.17
N GLY A 89 9.93 -23.40 9.68
CA GLY A 89 9.64 -23.56 11.11
C GLY A 89 9.93 -22.34 11.99
N VAL A 90 10.31 -21.22 11.37
CA VAL A 90 10.59 -19.94 12.03
C VAL A 90 9.29 -19.20 12.33
N ASP A 91 9.14 -18.73 13.56
CA ASP A 91 7.97 -17.96 13.98
C ASP A 91 8.03 -16.54 13.42
N ARG A 92 6.88 -16.02 12.96
CA ARG A 92 6.78 -14.70 12.34
C ARG A 92 5.61 -13.90 12.89
N ASN A 93 5.80 -12.59 12.92
CA ASN A 93 4.76 -11.61 13.18
C ASN A 93 4.43 -10.93 11.85
N ARG A 94 3.14 -10.77 11.52
CA ARG A 94 2.69 -10.19 10.25
C ARG A 94 1.49 -9.30 10.45
N LEU A 95 1.51 -8.15 9.80
CA LEU A 95 0.34 -7.33 9.55
C LEU A 95 -0.03 -7.48 8.08
N ILE A 96 -1.21 -8.01 7.82
CA ILE A 96 -1.77 -8.20 6.49
C ILE A 96 -2.87 -7.17 6.32
N LEU A 97 -2.73 -6.30 5.33
CA LEU A 97 -3.74 -5.32 4.93
C LEU A 97 -4.34 -5.75 3.60
N THR A 98 -5.65 -5.65 3.48
CA THR A 98 -6.37 -5.93 2.23
C THR A 98 -7.34 -4.81 1.93
N ASP A 99 -7.53 -4.51 0.65
CA ASP A 99 -8.53 -3.56 0.19
C ASP A 99 -9.09 -4.00 -1.17
N ARG A 100 -10.22 -3.42 -1.57
CA ARG A 100 -10.78 -3.58 -2.91
C ARG A 100 -10.72 -2.26 -3.65
N MET A 101 -9.93 -2.24 -4.72
CA MET A 101 -9.74 -1.07 -5.56
C MET A 101 -11.03 -0.73 -6.34
N PRO A 102 -11.19 0.53 -6.82
CA PRO A 102 -12.38 0.94 -7.59
C PRO A 102 -12.61 0.15 -8.88
N ASP A 103 -11.55 -0.45 -9.45
CA ASP A 103 -11.62 -1.31 -10.63
C ASP A 103 -11.99 -2.77 -10.32
N GLY A 104 -12.28 -3.07 -9.05
CA GLY A 104 -12.70 -4.39 -8.57
C GLY A 104 -11.57 -5.34 -8.18
N ARG A 105 -10.30 -4.95 -8.36
CA ARG A 105 -9.15 -5.76 -7.93
C ARG A 105 -9.07 -5.81 -6.40
N ASP A 106 -8.82 -6.99 -5.86
CA ASP A 106 -8.42 -7.14 -4.45
C ASP A 106 -6.90 -6.96 -4.36
N VAL A 107 -6.47 -6.07 -3.47
CA VAL A 107 -5.05 -5.76 -3.26
C VAL A 107 -4.64 -6.13 -1.84
N MET A 108 -3.36 -6.45 -1.67
CA MET A 108 -2.81 -6.85 -0.38
C MET A 108 -1.47 -6.17 -0.13
N PHE A 109 -1.26 -5.75 1.11
CA PHE A 109 0.03 -5.28 1.60
C PHE A 109 0.35 -6.02 2.89
N VAL A 110 1.43 -6.81 2.87
CA VAL A 110 1.92 -7.56 4.03
C VAL A 110 3.22 -6.95 4.50
N VAL A 111 3.30 -6.70 5.80
CA VAL A 111 4.55 -6.39 6.50
C VAL A 111 4.78 -7.50 7.51
N GLY A 112 5.98 -8.06 7.56
CA GLY A 112 6.30 -9.08 8.55
C GLY A 112 7.74 -9.08 8.99
N CYS A 113 7.98 -9.55 10.20
CA CYS A 113 9.29 -9.80 10.75
C CYS A 113 9.37 -11.21 11.34
N ARG A 114 10.58 -11.70 11.62
CA ARG A 114 10.74 -12.88 12.46
C ARG A 114 10.41 -12.53 13.92
N ALA A 115 9.86 -13.48 14.66
CA ALA A 115 9.51 -13.29 16.06
C ALA A 115 10.75 -13.21 16.97
N ASP A 116 11.85 -13.85 16.56
CA ASP A 116 13.14 -13.89 17.28
C ASP A 116 14.16 -12.86 16.75
N GLU A 117 13.90 -12.25 15.60
CA GLU A 117 14.81 -11.33 14.91
C GLU A 117 14.02 -10.17 14.28
N HIS A 118 13.88 -9.09 15.05
CA HIS A 118 13.04 -7.95 14.67
C HIS A 118 13.62 -7.09 13.54
N ASP A 119 14.93 -7.20 13.28
CA ASP A 119 15.62 -6.47 12.21
C ASP A 119 15.52 -7.17 10.84
N ALA A 120 14.97 -8.39 10.81
CA ALA A 120 14.68 -9.11 9.57
C ALA A 120 13.23 -8.84 9.13
N LEU A 121 12.99 -7.67 8.53
CA LEU A 121 11.68 -7.26 8.02
C LEU A 121 11.54 -7.52 6.52
N GLY A 122 10.34 -7.95 6.13
CA GLY A 122 9.93 -8.10 4.74
C GLY A 122 8.59 -7.45 4.43
N ILE A 123 8.46 -7.00 3.19
CA ILE A 123 7.26 -6.44 2.59
C ILE A 123 6.84 -7.28 1.40
N VAL A 124 5.54 -7.51 1.28
CA VAL A 124 4.91 -8.06 0.08
C VAL A 124 3.76 -7.16 -0.32
N VAL A 125 3.65 -6.86 -1.62
CA VAL A 125 2.52 -6.14 -2.19
C VAL A 125 1.95 -6.96 -3.34
N ASP A 126 0.65 -7.26 -3.24
CA ASP A 126 -0.16 -7.81 -4.32
C ASP A 126 -1.06 -6.70 -4.86
N PHE A 127 -0.96 -6.47 -6.17
CA PHE A 127 -1.81 -5.50 -6.86
C PHE A 127 -3.06 -6.16 -7.46
N GLY A 128 -3.28 -7.47 -7.30
CA GLY A 128 -4.42 -8.18 -7.90
C GLY A 128 -4.42 -8.12 -9.43
N ALA A 129 -3.22 -7.99 -10.03
CA ALA A 129 -3.04 -7.84 -11.47
C ALA A 129 -2.49 -9.11 -12.14
N GLY A 130 -2.22 -10.17 -11.36
CA GLY A 130 -1.60 -11.42 -11.81
C GLY A 130 -0.09 -11.29 -12.12
N ALA A 131 0.48 -12.35 -12.72
CA ALA A 131 1.89 -12.43 -13.12
C ALA A 131 2.26 -11.54 -14.32
N ILE A 132 2.19 -10.21 -14.16
CA ILE A 132 2.49 -9.22 -15.21
C ILE A 132 3.80 -8.44 -14.97
N TRP A 133 4.52 -8.79 -13.90
CA TRP A 133 5.75 -8.14 -13.48
C TRP A 133 6.95 -8.62 -14.29
N LYS A 134 7.93 -7.73 -14.45
CA LYS A 134 9.23 -8.08 -15.02
C LYS A 134 9.96 -9.07 -14.12
N ILE A 135 10.71 -10.00 -14.71
CA ILE A 135 11.45 -11.02 -13.95
C ILE A 135 12.49 -10.37 -13.04
N GLU A 136 13.14 -9.31 -13.51
CA GLU A 136 14.12 -8.51 -12.76
C GLU A 136 13.50 -7.60 -11.69
N GLY A 137 12.17 -7.59 -11.54
CA GLY A 137 11.45 -6.73 -10.61
C GLY A 137 11.02 -5.39 -11.19
N GLU A 138 10.28 -4.63 -10.38
CA GLU A 138 9.65 -3.36 -10.77
C GLU A 138 10.10 -2.22 -9.86
N ASP A 139 10.15 -1.02 -10.42
CA ASP A 139 10.25 0.20 -9.61
C ASP A 139 8.86 0.55 -9.07
N VAL A 140 8.74 0.55 -7.74
CA VAL A 140 7.51 0.79 -7.00
C VAL A 140 7.59 2.14 -6.32
N THR A 141 6.71 3.06 -6.71
CA THR A 141 6.53 4.34 -6.06
C THR A 141 5.62 4.17 -4.85
N VAL A 142 6.10 4.57 -3.68
CA VAL A 142 5.40 4.51 -2.41
C VAL A 142 5.08 5.93 -1.95
N VAL A 143 3.80 6.28 -2.05
CA VAL A 143 3.26 7.56 -1.55
C VAL A 143 2.70 7.34 -0.16
N ARG A 144 3.11 8.19 0.78
CA ARG A 144 2.65 8.16 2.17
C ARG A 144 2.14 9.54 2.54
N THR A 145 0.95 9.60 3.11
CA THR A 145 0.38 10.89 3.54
C THR A 145 0.40 10.96 5.06
N PRO A 146 1.04 11.96 5.68
CA PRO A 146 1.71 13.13 5.07
C PRO A 146 3.22 12.95 4.73
N ALA A 147 3.78 11.74 4.89
CA ALA A 147 5.23 11.49 4.87
C ALA A 147 5.95 11.54 3.49
N GLY A 148 5.29 11.95 2.41
CA GLY A 148 5.88 12.14 1.09
C GLY A 148 6.03 10.86 0.26
N THR A 149 6.78 10.95 -0.83
CA THR A 149 6.91 9.90 -1.86
C THR A 149 8.34 9.40 -1.97
N THR A 150 8.52 8.08 -2.11
CA THR A 150 9.80 7.43 -2.45
C THR A 150 9.61 6.39 -3.53
N THR A 151 10.68 5.96 -4.19
CA THR A 151 10.65 4.87 -5.18
C THR A 151 11.66 3.80 -4.79
N HIS A 152 11.27 2.54 -4.88
CA HIS A 152 12.10 1.39 -4.54
C HIS A 152 11.96 0.30 -5.58
N ARG A 153 13.08 -0.30 -5.99
CA ARG A 153 13.06 -1.52 -6.80
C ARG A 153 12.62 -2.69 -5.92
N MET A 154 11.54 -3.38 -6.29
CA MET A 154 11.03 -4.56 -5.62
C MET A 154 11.18 -5.78 -6.52
N SER A 155 11.50 -6.93 -5.93
CA SER A 155 11.70 -8.20 -6.63
C SER A 155 10.38 -8.90 -6.89
N THR A 156 10.26 -9.54 -8.05
CA THR A 156 9.09 -10.32 -8.43
C THR A 156 9.11 -11.69 -7.75
N SER A 157 7.95 -12.10 -7.23
CA SER A 157 7.71 -13.37 -6.59
C SER A 157 6.29 -13.81 -6.94
N ASP A 158 6.15 -14.83 -7.78
CA ASP A 158 4.85 -15.22 -8.34
C ASP A 158 4.13 -13.99 -8.94
N ASP A 159 2.95 -13.67 -8.43
CA ASP A 159 2.11 -12.56 -8.90
C ASP A 159 2.34 -11.26 -8.08
N MET A 160 3.39 -11.20 -7.26
CA MET A 160 3.61 -10.14 -6.28
C MET A 160 4.98 -9.50 -6.36
N LEU A 161 5.09 -8.34 -5.72
CA LEU A 161 6.32 -7.62 -5.52
C LEU A 161 6.76 -7.67 -4.06
N THR A 162 8.04 -7.94 -3.84
CA THR A 162 8.63 -8.19 -2.53
C THR A 162 9.85 -7.30 -2.28
N LEU A 163 10.08 -6.95 -1.03
CA LEU A 163 11.25 -6.18 -0.60
C LEU A 163 11.65 -6.59 0.81
N GLY A 164 12.96 -6.78 1.01
CA GLY A 164 13.54 -7.15 2.30
C GLY A 164 14.60 -6.20 2.82
N GLY A 165 15.05 -6.48 4.03
CA GLY A 165 16.19 -5.82 4.67
C GLY A 165 15.93 -4.34 4.97
N ALA A 166 16.99 -3.53 4.94
CA ALA A 166 16.95 -2.14 5.39
C ALA A 166 15.89 -1.28 4.67
N SER A 167 15.73 -1.47 3.36
CA SER A 167 14.72 -0.74 2.59
C SER A 167 13.30 -1.12 3.01
N ALA A 168 13.05 -2.40 3.32
CA ALA A 168 11.76 -2.83 3.84
C ALA A 168 11.49 -2.21 5.22
N ILE A 169 12.49 -2.18 6.12
CA ILE A 169 12.37 -1.55 7.44
C ILE A 169 12.00 -0.06 7.29
N GLU A 170 12.69 0.67 6.41
CA GLU A 170 12.39 2.08 6.18
C GLU A 170 10.97 2.30 5.69
N ILE A 171 10.55 1.56 4.65
CA ILE A 171 9.20 1.67 4.11
C ILE A 171 8.17 1.32 5.18
N ALA A 172 8.36 0.22 5.91
CA ALA A 172 7.43 -0.22 6.96
C ALA A 172 7.28 0.83 8.06
N ARG A 173 8.39 1.37 8.59
CA ARG A 173 8.35 2.41 9.64
C ARG A 173 7.60 3.66 9.17
N ARG A 174 7.92 4.17 7.98
CA ARG A 174 7.29 5.39 7.46
C ARG A 174 5.84 5.17 7.04
N ALA A 175 5.54 4.05 6.38
CA ALA A 175 4.19 3.72 5.95
C ALA A 175 3.29 3.56 7.17
N LEU A 176 3.65 2.73 8.15
CA LEU A 176 2.86 2.47 9.35
C LEU A 176 2.78 3.64 10.34
N ALA A 177 3.46 4.75 10.07
CA ALA A 177 3.32 6.02 10.79
C ALA A 177 2.46 7.05 10.04
N SER A 178 1.97 6.71 8.85
CA SER A 178 1.18 7.60 7.98
C SER A 178 -0.32 7.29 8.08
N ASP A 179 -1.16 8.21 7.64
CA ASP A 179 -2.61 8.00 7.57
C ASP A 179 -2.97 7.06 6.42
N THR A 180 -2.28 7.19 5.29
CA THR A 180 -2.51 6.36 4.11
C THR A 180 -1.18 6.02 3.44
N VAL A 181 -1.14 4.84 2.82
CA VAL A 181 -0.04 4.41 1.95
C VAL A 181 -0.60 3.99 0.60
N THR A 182 0.12 4.32 -0.47
CA THR A 182 -0.22 3.90 -1.82
C THR A 182 1.04 3.42 -2.52
N PHE A 183 0.98 2.22 -3.07
CA PHE A 183 2.01 1.65 -3.91
C PHE A 183 1.57 1.80 -5.36
N THR A 184 2.46 2.23 -6.23
CA THR A 184 2.19 2.43 -7.66
C THR A 184 3.34 1.89 -8.50
N VAL A 185 3.00 1.11 -9.53
CA VAL A 185 3.92 0.53 -10.50
C VAL A 185 3.56 1.03 -11.89
N ARG A 186 4.57 1.41 -12.68
CA ARG A 186 4.41 1.91 -14.07
C ARG A 186 3.35 3.02 -14.17
N GLU A 187 3.23 3.84 -13.13
CA GLU A 187 2.30 4.97 -12.97
C GLU A 187 0.80 4.64 -13.05
N THR A 188 0.43 3.39 -13.32
CA THR A 188 -0.94 3.01 -13.71
C THR A 188 -1.54 1.95 -12.81
N ILE A 189 -0.72 1.07 -12.24
CA ILE A 189 -1.18 -0.01 -11.38
C ILE A 189 -0.93 0.39 -9.94
N SER A 190 -2.00 0.64 -9.19
CA SER A 190 -1.92 1.09 -7.80
C SER A 190 -2.66 0.18 -6.82
N ALA A 191 -2.19 0.21 -5.58
CA ALA A 191 -2.80 -0.38 -4.40
C ALA A 191 -2.74 0.65 -3.26
N ARG A 192 -3.90 1.03 -2.72
CA ARG A 192 -4.03 2.05 -1.68
C ARG A 192 -4.61 1.43 -0.40
N PHE A 193 -4.08 1.85 0.74
CA PHE A 193 -4.52 1.40 2.06
C PHE A 193 -4.70 2.60 3.00
N ASP A 194 -5.85 2.66 3.67
CA ASP A 194 -6.16 3.59 4.76
C ASP A 194 -5.69 3.00 6.09
N LEU A 195 -4.56 3.53 6.58
CA LEU A 195 -3.93 3.08 7.82
C LEU A 195 -4.59 3.69 9.06
N LYS A 196 -5.30 4.81 8.91
CA LYS A 196 -6.11 5.39 9.98
C LYS A 196 -7.29 4.48 10.32
N ALA A 197 -7.92 3.88 9.31
CA ALA A 197 -8.99 2.90 9.50
C ALA A 197 -8.53 1.66 10.30
N VAL A 198 -7.26 1.25 10.14
CA VAL A 198 -6.69 0.06 10.81
C VAL A 198 -5.68 0.39 11.93
N ALA A 199 -5.71 1.62 12.45
CA ALA A 199 -4.71 2.11 13.40
C ALA A 199 -4.52 1.21 14.63
N ARG A 200 -5.58 0.55 15.11
CA ARG A 200 -5.50 -0.40 16.23
C ARG A 200 -4.60 -1.61 15.91
N HIS A 201 -4.70 -2.17 14.70
CA HIS A 201 -3.87 -3.30 14.29
C HIS A 201 -2.43 -2.86 14.08
N VAL A 202 -2.22 -1.68 13.49
CA VAL A 202 -0.89 -1.08 13.32
C VAL A 202 -0.20 -0.87 14.67
N ALA A 203 -0.89 -0.27 15.65
CA ALA A 203 -0.35 -0.02 16.99
C ALA A 203 0.04 -1.32 17.72
N ARG A 204 -0.72 -2.41 17.51
CA ARG A 204 -0.39 -3.73 18.08
C ARG A 204 0.77 -4.41 17.35
N PHE A 205 0.93 -4.19 16.05
CA PHE A 205 2.00 -4.79 15.26
C PHE A 205 3.36 -4.15 15.51
N ARG A 206 3.42 -2.82 15.62
CA ARG A 206 4.69 -2.06 15.79
C ARG A 206 5.64 -2.62 16.86
N PRO A 207 5.20 -2.90 18.11
CA PRO A 207 6.09 -3.45 19.12
C PRO A 207 6.55 -4.90 18.83
N LEU A 208 5.82 -5.66 18.00
CA LEU A 208 6.21 -7.03 17.64
C LEU A 208 7.39 -7.10 16.66
N CYS A 209 7.68 -6.00 15.97
CA CYS A 209 8.73 -5.89 14.96
C CYS A 209 9.65 -4.69 15.18
N SER A 210 9.70 -4.14 16.41
CA SER A 210 10.55 -2.99 16.77
C SER A 210 10.43 -1.80 15.80
N LEU A 211 9.20 -1.53 15.33
CA LEU A 211 8.89 -0.40 14.46
C LEU A 211 8.54 0.82 15.30
N GLY A 212 9.56 1.35 15.98
CA GLY A 212 9.54 2.63 16.69
C GLY A 212 9.59 3.80 15.72
#